data_AF-A0A5J6Z3A4-F1
#
_entry.id   AF-A0A5J6Z3A4-F1
#
_cell.length_a   1.000
_cell.length_b   1.000
_cell.length_c   1.000
_cell.angle_alpha   90.00
_cell.angle_beta   90.00
_cell.angle_gamma   90.00
#
_symmetry.space_group_name_H-M   'P 1'
#
loop_
_entity.id
_entity.type
_entity.pdbx_description
1 polymer ?
#
loop_
_entity_poly.entity_id
_entity_poly.type
_entity_poly.pdbx_seq_one_letter_code
_entity_poly.pdbx_strand_id
1 'polypeptide(L)'
;MLNGNFHPLHFLWVVFILVLIPTVVVYILINRLPDEKGNNSRLSYRDPIVSFLLGLLSAAVWLSWSPRSNIETFFLRGAPNNFPEWQIICCGIFLIIGSSIIAYVNSESVKESLIISLLTGSGFSAAFAVDASFGTSSQEGIGVVFAFAGVTLLCIPLNLLSVAIRRIANRRNPTK
;
A
#
# COMPACT_ATOMS: atom_id res chain seq x y z
N MET A 1 -6.16 -6.50 -26.11
CA MET A 1 -6.49 -5.10 -26.48
C MET A 1 -7.73 -4.74 -25.68
N LEU A 2 -7.59 -3.99 -24.59
CA LEU A 2 -8.71 -3.50 -23.79
C LEU A 2 -9.29 -2.26 -24.50
N ASN A 3 -10.37 -2.47 -25.26
CA ASN A 3 -11.24 -1.40 -25.73
C ASN A 3 -12.35 -1.23 -24.68
N GLY A 4 -12.05 -0.55 -23.58
CA GLY A 4 -13.01 -0.30 -22.51
C GLY A 4 -13.00 1.17 -22.14
N ASN A 5 -14.14 1.85 -22.27
CA ASN A 5 -14.32 3.15 -21.63
C ASN A 5 -14.18 2.96 -20.11
N PHE A 6 -13.52 3.88 -19.41
CA PHE A 6 -13.41 3.81 -17.95
C PHE A 6 -14.81 3.71 -17.30
N HIS A 7 -15.02 2.67 -16.47
CA HIS A 7 -16.30 2.45 -15.80
C HIS A 7 -16.25 2.92 -14.33
N PRO A 8 -16.65 4.17 -14.01
CA PRO A 8 -16.47 4.75 -12.68
C PRO A 8 -17.26 4.02 -11.59
N LEU A 9 -18.45 3.50 -11.90
CA LEU A 9 -19.24 2.73 -10.95
C LEU A 9 -18.57 1.39 -10.61
N HIS A 10 -17.96 0.73 -11.62
CA HIS A 10 -17.22 -0.51 -11.42
C HIS A 10 -15.96 -0.26 -10.56
N PHE A 11 -15.22 0.81 -10.85
CA PHE A 11 -14.11 1.28 -10.03
C PHE A 11 -14.50 1.44 -8.55
N LEU A 12 -15.56 2.19 -8.29
CA LEU A 12 -16.04 2.43 -6.92
C LEU A 12 -16.42 1.12 -6.22
N TRP A 13 -17.08 0.19 -6.92
CA TRP A 13 -17.44 -1.12 -6.37
C TRP A 13 -16.23 -1.99 -6.07
N VAL A 14 -15.25 -2.04 -6.97
CA VAL A 14 -14.00 -2.80 -6.77
C VAL A 14 -13.22 -2.26 -5.58
N VAL A 15 -13.03 -0.94 -5.50
CA VAL A 15 -12.37 -0.30 -4.36
C VAL A 15 -13.16 -0.57 -3.07
N PHE A 16 -14.48 -0.44 -3.10
CA PHE A 16 -15.31 -0.66 -1.91
C PHE A 16 -15.20 -2.10 -1.39
N ILE A 17 -15.41 -3.09 -2.27
CA ILE A 17 -15.45 -4.50 -1.87
C ILE A 17 -14.06 -5.07 -1.57
N LEU A 18 -13.08 -4.81 -2.44
CA LEU A 18 -11.77 -5.48 -2.38
C LEU A 18 -10.71 -4.70 -1.61
N VAL A 19 -10.91 -3.40 -1.39
CA VAL A 19 -9.94 -2.57 -0.66
C VAL A 19 -10.52 -2.08 0.65
N LEU A 20 -11.65 -1.36 0.62
CA LEU A 20 -12.18 -0.69 1.79
C LEU A 20 -12.68 -1.67 2.86
N ILE A 21 -13.52 -2.65 2.48
CA ILE A 21 -14.05 -3.63 3.44
C ILE A 21 -12.91 -4.42 4.12
N PRO A 22 -11.96 -5.05 3.40
CA PRO A 22 -10.84 -5.75 4.03
C PRO A 22 -9.98 -4.84 4.89
N THR A 23 -9.72 -3.60 4.44
CA THR A 23 -8.95 -2.62 5.22
C THR A 23 -9.64 -2.31 6.54
N VAL A 24 -10.95 -2.03 6.54
CA VAL A 24 -11.72 -1.74 7.75
C VAL A 24 -11.76 -2.94 8.69
N VAL A 25 -11.99 -4.15 8.16
CA VAL A 25 -12.02 -5.39 8.96
C VAL A 25 -10.67 -5.61 9.64
N VAL A 26 -9.57 -5.58 8.88
CA VAL A 26 -8.22 -5.79 9.44
C VAL A 26 -7.83 -4.65 10.39
N TYR A 27 -8.20 -3.41 10.09
CA TYR A 27 -7.96 -2.26 10.97
C TYR A 27 -8.68 -2.42 12.32
N ILE A 28 -9.93 -2.88 12.32
CA ILE A 28 -10.67 -3.20 13.54
C ILE A 28 -9.97 -4.32 14.30
N LEU A 29 -9.55 -5.40 13.62
CA LEU A 29 -8.84 -6.51 14.26
C LEU A 29 -7.52 -6.07 14.90
N ILE A 30 -6.74 -5.21 14.23
CA ILE A 30 -5.50 -4.65 14.78
C ILE A 30 -5.80 -3.81 16.03
N ASN A 31 -6.86 -3.00 16.02
CA ASN A 31 -7.25 -2.20 17.18
C ASN A 31 -7.82 -3.00 18.36
N ARG A 32 -8.18 -4.28 18.14
CA ARG A 32 -8.56 -5.21 19.21
C ARG A 32 -7.36 -5.86 19.90
N LEU A 33 -6.16 -5.74 19.33
CA LEU A 33 -4.94 -6.23 19.97
C LEU A 33 -4.65 -5.41 21.24
N PRO A 34 -4.16 -6.06 22.31
CA PRO A 34 -3.83 -5.36 23.54
C PRO A 34 -2.70 -4.35 23.30
N ASP A 35 -2.85 -3.16 23.88
CA ASP A 35 -1.81 -2.14 23.80
C ASP A 35 -0.53 -2.59 24.53
N GLU A 36 0.63 -2.26 23.98
CA GLU A 36 1.91 -2.56 24.60
C GLU A 36 2.07 -1.75 25.91
N LYS A 37 2.41 -2.42 27.01
CA LYS A 37 2.60 -1.76 28.32
C LYS A 37 3.59 -0.60 28.21
N GLY A 38 3.14 0.58 28.63
CA GLY A 38 3.95 1.79 28.69
C GLY A 38 3.97 2.62 27.41
N ASN A 39 3.20 2.27 26.38
CA ASN A 39 3.11 3.04 25.17
C ASN A 39 1.68 3.57 24.95
N ASN A 40 1.50 4.88 25.14
CA ASN A 40 0.22 5.58 24.93
C ASN A 40 0.26 6.39 23.62
N SER A 41 1.20 6.09 22.73
CA SER A 41 1.33 6.73 21.44
C SER A 41 0.09 6.39 20.59
N ARG A 42 -0.47 7.43 19.98
CA ARG A 42 -1.46 7.27 18.92
C ARG A 42 -0.82 7.81 17.66
N LEU A 43 -0.88 7.04 16.57
CA LEU A 43 -0.59 7.54 15.22
C LEU A 43 -1.31 8.87 15.00
N SER A 44 -0.58 9.85 14.50
CA SER A 44 -1.20 11.08 14.03
C SER A 44 -2.11 10.75 12.85
N TYR A 45 -3.23 11.46 12.68
CA TYR A 45 -4.13 11.24 11.54
C TYR A 45 -3.43 11.38 10.17
N ARG A 46 -2.27 12.06 10.14
CA ARG A 46 -1.45 12.25 8.94
C ARG A 46 -0.75 10.98 8.50
N ASP A 47 -0.27 10.16 9.42
CA ASP A 47 0.57 9.01 9.08
C ASP A 47 -0.21 7.93 8.29
N PRO A 48 -1.44 7.56 8.69
CA PRO A 48 -2.35 6.73 7.87
C PRO A 48 -2.53 7.24 6.44
N ILE A 49 -2.74 8.57 6.29
CA ILE A 49 -2.96 9.20 4.99
C ILE A 49 -1.69 9.12 4.15
N VAL A 50 -0.53 9.41 4.74
CA VAL A 50 0.76 9.34 4.04
C VAL A 50 1.08 7.91 3.62
N SER A 51 0.81 6.90 4.46
CA SER A 51 1.00 5.49 4.10
C SER A 51 0.10 5.06 2.94
N PHE A 52 -1.18 5.44 2.99
CA PHE A 52 -2.10 5.19 1.88
C PHE A 52 -1.63 5.85 0.57
N LEU A 53 -1.27 7.14 0.63
CA LEU A 53 -0.78 7.88 -0.53
C LEU A 53 0.53 7.32 -1.05
N LEU A 54 1.44 6.88 -0.18
CA LEU A 54 2.69 6.23 -0.61
C LEU A 54 2.39 4.98 -1.42
N GLY A 55 1.49 4.11 -0.94
CA GLY A 55 1.08 2.92 -1.68
C GLY A 55 0.47 3.27 -3.04
N LEU A 56 -0.49 4.19 -3.04
CA LEU A 56 -1.19 4.63 -4.25
C LEU A 56 -0.23 5.25 -5.28
N LEU A 57 0.59 6.20 -4.85
CA LEU A 57 1.53 6.92 -5.71
C LEU A 57 2.68 6.03 -6.19
N SER A 58 3.11 5.04 -5.40
CA SER A 58 4.14 4.10 -5.86
C SER A 58 3.66 3.34 -7.10
N ALA A 59 2.45 2.77 -7.04
CA ALA A 59 1.86 2.12 -8.21
C ALA A 59 1.58 3.12 -9.34
N ALA A 60 1.01 4.29 -9.04
CA ALA A 60 0.71 5.28 -10.07
C ALA A 60 1.96 5.82 -10.76
N VAL A 61 3.06 6.07 -10.05
CA VAL A 61 4.29 6.61 -10.64
C VAL A 61 5.07 5.53 -11.39
N TRP A 62 5.12 4.30 -10.86
CA TRP A 62 5.94 3.25 -11.45
C TRP A 62 5.20 2.36 -12.43
N LEU A 63 3.87 2.26 -12.43
CA LEU A 63 3.13 1.32 -13.28
C LEU A 63 2.19 2.02 -14.28
N SER A 64 2.13 3.36 -14.28
CA SER A 64 1.32 4.12 -15.26
C SER A 64 1.99 4.29 -16.62
N TRP A 65 3.27 3.95 -16.75
CA TRP A 65 4.02 4.13 -17.98
C TRP A 65 4.87 2.90 -18.27
N SER A 66 5.43 2.78 -19.47
CA SER A 66 6.47 1.81 -19.76
C SER A 66 7.47 2.42 -20.75
N PRO A 67 8.69 1.89 -20.90
CA PRO A 67 9.63 2.37 -21.91
C PRO A 67 9.12 2.29 -23.36
N ARG A 68 8.03 1.54 -23.59
CA ARG A 68 7.41 1.34 -24.91
C ARG A 68 6.07 2.06 -25.05
N SER A 69 5.54 2.68 -23.99
CA SER A 69 4.22 3.32 -23.98
C SER A 69 4.18 4.55 -23.08
N ASN A 70 3.74 5.68 -23.64
CA ASN A 70 3.54 6.93 -22.90
C ASN A 70 2.34 6.86 -21.94
N ILE A 71 2.33 7.78 -20.96
CA ILE A 71 1.27 7.89 -19.95
C ILE A 71 -0.09 8.30 -20.54
N GLU A 72 -0.09 8.95 -21.71
CA GLU A 72 -1.33 9.26 -22.44
C GLU A 72 -2.04 7.97 -22.88
N THR A 73 -1.27 6.94 -23.25
CA THR A 73 -1.80 5.61 -23.59
C THR A 73 -2.42 4.93 -22.38
N PHE A 74 -1.93 5.20 -21.17
CA PHE A 74 -2.51 4.67 -19.92
C PHE A 74 -3.93 5.21 -19.68
N PHE A 75 -4.15 6.51 -19.86
CA PHE A 75 -5.48 7.09 -19.70
C PHE A 75 -6.47 6.63 -20.77
N LEU A 76 -5.98 6.33 -21.97
CA LEU A 76 -6.82 5.90 -23.08
C LEU A 76 -7.12 4.40 -23.07
N ARG A 77 -6.24 3.56 -22.49
CA ARG A 77 -6.27 2.09 -22.67
C ARG A 77 -6.00 1.26 -21.41
N GLY A 78 -5.80 1.88 -20.24
CA GLY A 78 -5.40 1.18 -19.02
C GLY A 78 -3.89 0.87 -18.96
N ALA A 79 -3.47 0.14 -17.94
CA ALA A 79 -2.06 -0.13 -17.68
C ALA A 79 -1.43 -1.03 -18.75
N PRO A 80 -0.14 -0.84 -19.07
CA PRO A 80 0.58 -1.76 -19.95
C PRO A 80 0.62 -3.18 -19.36
N ASN A 81 0.16 -4.19 -20.11
CA ASN A 81 0.19 -5.59 -19.62
C ASN A 81 1.61 -6.20 -19.52
N ASN A 82 2.62 -5.51 -20.03
CA ASN A 82 4.01 -5.96 -20.01
C ASN A 82 4.91 -4.85 -19.46
N PHE A 83 5.33 -5.00 -18.22
CA PHE A 83 6.34 -4.15 -17.60
C PHE A 83 7.71 -4.83 -17.66
N PRO A 84 8.79 -4.08 -17.91
CA PRO A 84 10.13 -4.62 -17.75
C PRO A 84 10.41 -4.92 -16.27
N GLU A 85 11.13 -6.01 -15.99
CA GLU A 85 11.35 -6.51 -14.62
C GLU A 85 11.97 -5.45 -13.70
N TRP A 86 12.90 -4.64 -14.21
CA TRP A 86 13.56 -3.58 -13.42
C TRP A 86 12.57 -2.55 -12.87
N GLN A 87 11.50 -2.24 -13.60
CA GLN A 87 10.50 -1.25 -13.22
C GLN A 87 9.62 -1.77 -12.08
N ILE A 88 9.30 -3.06 -12.10
CA ILE A 88 8.58 -3.76 -11.02
C ILE A 88 9.47 -3.81 -9.77
N ILE A 89 10.76 -4.15 -9.94
CA ILE A 89 11.73 -4.19 -8.84
C ILE A 89 11.88 -2.80 -8.19
N CYS A 90 12.05 -1.74 -8.99
CA CYS A 90 12.15 -0.36 -8.48
C CYS A 90 10.88 0.08 -7.75
N CYS A 91 9.70 -0.25 -8.27
CA CYS A 91 8.42 0.00 -7.61
C CYS A 91 8.37 -0.65 -6.22
N GLY A 92 8.72 -1.94 -6.14
CA GLY A 92 8.75 -2.68 -4.89
C GLY A 92 9.75 -2.11 -3.88
N ILE A 93 10.97 -1.78 -4.33
CA ILE A 93 12.01 -1.18 -3.48
C ILE A 93 11.54 0.17 -2.93
N PHE A 94 11.00 1.04 -3.79
CA PHE A 94 10.52 2.36 -3.39
C PHE A 94 9.43 2.25 -2.33
N LEU A 95 8.47 1.34 -2.54
CA LEU A 95 7.37 1.10 -1.62
C LEU A 95 7.86 0.55 -0.28
N ILE A 96 8.76 -0.44 -0.29
CA ILE A 96 9.37 -1.02 0.91
C ILE A 96 10.09 0.06 1.72
N ILE A 97 10.97 0.83 1.08
CA ILE A 97 11.80 1.83 1.74
C ILE A 97 10.90 2.93 2.31
N GLY A 98 9.97 3.46 1.51
CA GLY A 98 9.05 4.50 1.97
C GLY A 98 8.21 4.05 3.16
N SER A 99 7.63 2.85 3.11
CA SER A 99 6.83 2.30 4.21
C SER A 99 7.68 2.11 5.47
N SER A 100 8.91 1.60 5.30
CA SER A 100 9.85 1.36 6.39
C SER A 100 10.32 2.66 7.05
N ILE A 101 10.49 3.74 6.28
CA ILE A 101 10.82 5.08 6.79
C ILE A 101 9.65 5.64 7.59
N ILE A 102 8.42 5.56 7.07
CA ILE A 102 7.23 6.04 7.80
C ILE A 102 7.08 5.27 9.12
N ALA A 103 7.25 3.94 9.09
CA ALA A 103 7.22 3.12 10.29
C ALA A 103 8.35 3.51 11.26
N TYR A 104 9.58 3.65 10.77
CA TYR A 104 10.71 4.05 11.61
C TYR A 104 10.46 5.39 12.30
N VAL A 105 10.03 6.41 11.57
CA VAL A 105 9.88 7.78 12.11
C VAL A 105 8.66 7.91 13.02
N ASN A 106 7.52 7.33 12.62
CA ASN A 106 6.22 7.66 13.23
C ASN A 106 5.66 6.56 14.14
N SER A 107 6.09 5.30 14.00
CA SER A 107 5.54 4.21 14.83
C SER A 107 6.42 3.88 16.03
N GLU A 108 5.78 3.80 17.18
CA GLU A 108 6.39 3.44 18.46
C GLU A 108 5.88 2.08 18.94
N SER A 109 4.71 1.65 18.47
CA SER A 109 4.11 0.35 18.77
C SER A 109 4.08 -0.60 17.56
N VAL A 110 3.97 -1.89 17.86
CA VAL A 110 3.69 -2.94 16.86
C VAL A 110 2.36 -2.64 16.16
N LYS A 111 1.34 -2.22 16.91
CA LYS A 111 0.00 -1.93 16.38
C LYS A 111 0.02 -0.84 15.31
N GLU A 112 0.76 0.24 15.55
CA GLU A 112 0.91 1.34 14.60
C GLU A 112 1.65 0.91 13.33
N SER A 113 2.70 0.10 13.49
CA SER A 113 3.46 -0.47 12.37
C SER A 113 2.58 -1.34 11.44
N LEU A 114 1.70 -2.17 12.03
CA LEU A 114 0.73 -2.97 11.29
C LEU A 114 -0.28 -2.11 10.53
N ILE A 115 -0.76 -1.02 11.14
CA ILE A 115 -1.68 -0.07 10.47
C ILE A 115 -0.99 0.60 9.27
N ILE A 116 0.27 1.01 9.41
CA ILE A 116 1.06 1.58 8.31
C ILE A 116 1.18 0.56 7.17
N SER A 117 1.53 -0.69 7.45
CA SER A 117 1.65 -1.73 6.42
C SER A 117 0.31 -1.99 5.71
N LEU A 118 -0.77 -2.10 6.48
CA LEU A 118 -2.13 -2.29 5.96
C LEU A 118 -2.53 -1.15 5.02
N LEU A 119 -2.28 0.10 5.42
CA LEU A 119 -2.68 1.26 4.64
C LEU A 119 -1.84 1.43 3.38
N THR A 120 -0.54 1.14 3.44
CA THR A 120 0.32 1.07 2.24
C THR A 120 -0.20 0.03 1.25
N GLY A 121 -0.56 -1.17 1.73
CA GLY A 121 -1.16 -2.21 0.88
C GLY A 121 -2.51 -1.81 0.30
N SER A 122 -3.36 -1.14 1.09
CA SER A 122 -4.65 -0.63 0.61
C SER A 122 -4.52 0.43 -0.47
N GLY A 123 -3.57 1.38 -0.32
CA GLY A 123 -3.30 2.40 -1.32
C GLY A 123 -2.76 1.81 -2.62
N PHE A 124 -1.82 0.87 -2.51
CA PHE A 124 -1.26 0.18 -3.68
C PHE A 124 -2.33 -0.62 -4.43
N SER A 125 -3.19 -1.33 -3.69
CA SER A 125 -4.32 -2.08 -4.25
C SER A 125 -5.38 -1.17 -4.90
N ALA A 126 -5.64 0.02 -4.33
CA ALA A 126 -6.54 0.99 -4.93
C ALA A 126 -6.05 1.49 -6.30
N ALA A 127 -4.73 1.56 -6.52
CA ALA A 127 -4.18 1.87 -7.85
C ALA A 127 -4.45 0.73 -8.85
N PHE A 128 -4.35 -0.53 -8.43
CA PHE A 128 -4.70 -1.68 -9.27
C PHE A 128 -6.20 -1.74 -9.59
N ALA A 129 -7.05 -1.22 -8.70
CA ALA A 129 -8.49 -1.12 -8.96
C ALA A 129 -8.80 -0.16 -10.13
N VAL A 130 -7.96 0.85 -10.39
CA VAL A 130 -8.08 1.74 -11.55
C VAL A 130 -7.92 0.94 -12.85
N ASP A 131 -6.92 0.05 -12.90
CA ASP A 131 -6.69 -0.81 -14.07
C ASP A 131 -7.83 -1.82 -14.26
N ALA A 132 -8.30 -2.43 -13.17
CA ALA A 132 -9.46 -3.33 -13.14
C ALA A 132 -10.79 -2.68 -13.58
N SER A 133 -10.79 -1.37 -13.85
CA SER A 133 -11.96 -0.62 -14.32
C SER A 133 -12.00 -0.46 -15.83
N PHE A 134 -10.96 -0.89 -16.55
CA PHE A 134 -10.86 -0.86 -18.02
C PHE A 134 -11.21 -2.21 -18.69
N GLY A 135 -11.34 -3.32 -17.95
CA GLY A 135 -11.57 -4.66 -18.50
C GLY A 135 -12.76 -5.45 -17.92
N THR A 136 -12.93 -6.69 -18.40
CA THR A 136 -14.03 -7.59 -18.01
C THR A 136 -13.56 -8.76 -17.13
N SER A 137 -14.13 -8.81 -15.91
CA SER A 137 -14.37 -9.96 -15.01
C SER A 137 -13.19 -10.69 -14.33
N SER A 138 -13.44 -11.01 -13.05
CA SER A 138 -12.74 -11.87 -12.06
C SER A 138 -11.21 -11.79 -11.93
N GLN A 139 -10.44 -11.93 -13.01
CA GLN A 139 -8.97 -11.99 -12.97
C GLN A 139 -8.33 -10.67 -12.54
N GLU A 140 -8.90 -9.53 -12.95
CA GLU A 140 -8.41 -8.22 -12.52
C GLU A 140 -8.66 -7.98 -11.03
N GLY A 141 -9.80 -8.46 -10.50
CA GLY A 141 -10.09 -8.43 -9.06
C GLY A 141 -9.12 -9.29 -8.24
N ILE A 142 -8.69 -10.43 -8.78
CA ILE A 142 -7.65 -11.26 -8.16
C ILE A 142 -6.33 -10.48 -8.06
N GLY A 143 -5.97 -9.70 -9.09
CA GLY A 143 -4.81 -8.80 -9.06
C GLY A 143 -4.89 -7.76 -7.94
N VAL A 144 -6.05 -7.13 -7.75
CA VAL A 144 -6.31 -6.18 -6.65
C VAL A 144 -6.10 -6.83 -5.28
N VAL A 145 -6.62 -8.05 -5.09
CA VAL A 145 -6.48 -8.80 -3.83
C VAL A 145 -5.03 -9.23 -3.58
N PHE A 146 -4.32 -9.73 -4.60
CA PHE A 146 -2.91 -10.09 -4.46
C PHE A 146 -2.02 -8.87 -4.23
N ALA A 147 -2.33 -7.72 -4.85
CA ALA A 147 -1.64 -6.46 -4.57
C ALA A 147 -1.85 -6.04 -3.11
N PHE A 148 -3.07 -6.11 -2.60
CA PHE A 148 -3.39 -5.80 -1.21
C PHE A 148 -2.63 -6.72 -0.23
N ALA A 149 -2.81 -8.03 -0.39
CA ALA A 149 -2.24 -9.02 0.52
C ALA A 149 -0.71 -9.06 0.40
N GLY A 150 -0.19 -9.09 -0.83
CA GLY A 150 1.24 -9.15 -1.11
C GLY A 150 1.99 -7.95 -0.55
N VAL A 151 1.52 -6.73 -0.80
CA VAL A 151 2.16 -5.52 -0.25
C VAL A 151 2.02 -5.45 1.27
N THR A 152 0.84 -5.73 1.82
CA THR A 152 0.65 -5.71 3.27
C THR A 152 1.58 -6.70 3.96
N LEU A 153 1.62 -7.96 3.49
CA LEU A 153 2.46 -9.02 4.06
C LEU A 153 3.96 -8.74 3.87
N LEU A 154 4.35 -8.10 2.77
CA LEU A 154 5.73 -7.70 2.52
C LEU A 154 6.19 -6.57 3.46
N CYS A 155 5.32 -5.58 3.68
CA CYS A 155 5.63 -4.42 4.51
C CYS A 155 5.63 -4.74 6.01
N ILE A 156 4.84 -5.71 6.48
CA ILE A 156 4.78 -6.08 7.91
C ILE A 156 6.16 -6.39 8.51
N PRO A 157 6.93 -7.40 8.04
CA PRO A 157 8.19 -7.77 8.67
C PRO A 157 9.22 -6.63 8.62
N LEU A 158 9.22 -5.83 7.55
CA LEU A 158 10.16 -4.74 7.36
C LEU A 158 9.82 -3.54 8.24
N ASN A 159 8.55 -3.18 8.35
CA ASN A 159 8.10 -2.13 9.26
C ASN A 159 8.32 -2.54 10.73
N LEU A 160 8.08 -3.80 11.08
CA LEU A 160 8.36 -4.33 12.42
C LEU A 160 9.86 -4.30 12.73
N LEU A 161 10.70 -4.65 11.76
CA LEU A 161 12.15 -4.52 11.88
C LEU A 161 12.57 -3.07 12.10
N SER A 162 11.99 -2.12 11.36
CA SER A 162 12.25 -0.68 11.57
C SER A 162 11.89 -0.22 12.98
N VAL A 163 10.73 -0.64 13.52
CA VAL A 163 10.36 -0.33 14.90
C VAL A 163 11.33 -0.96 15.91
N ALA A 164 11.74 -2.21 15.68
CA ALA A 164 12.71 -2.88 16.54
C ALA A 164 14.06 -2.15 16.54
N ILE A 165 14.55 -1.72 15.38
CA ILE A 165 15.78 -0.94 15.25
C ILE A 165 15.66 0.39 16.00
N ARG A 166 14.55 1.13 15.83
CA ARG A 166 14.32 2.39 16.55
C ARG A 166 14.32 2.18 18.06
N ARG A 167 13.64 1.15 18.55
CA ARG A 167 13.61 0.81 19.98
C ARG A 167 15.02 0.52 20.53
N ILE A 168 15.84 -0.21 19.77
CA ILE A 168 17.23 -0.49 20.16
C ILE A 168 18.07 0.79 20.16
N ALA A 169 17.92 1.65 19.15
CA ALA A 169 18.63 2.93 19.05
C ALA A 169 18.28 3.85 20.23
N ASN A 170 17.00 3.99 20.57
CA ASN A 170 16.53 4.79 21.69
C ASN A 170 16.99 4.25 23.05
N ARG A 171 17.10 2.92 23.21
CA ARG A 171 17.67 2.32 24.43
C ARG A 171 19.16 2.62 24.59
N ARG A 172 19.91 2.72 23.50
CA ARG A 172 21.35 3.04 23.51
C ARG A 172 21.62 4.51 23.76
N ASN A 173 20.76 5.39 23.25
CA ASN A 173 20.82 6.83 23.44
C ASN A 173 19.56 7.31 24.18
N PRO A 174 19.41 7.03 25.50
CA PRO A 174 18.36 7.67 26.26
C PRO A 174 18.63 9.18 26.20
N THR A 175 17.80 9.90 25.45
CA THR A 175 17.84 11.36 25.44
C THR A 175 17.80 11.83 26.89
N LYS A 176 18.88 12.48 27.33
CA LYS A 176 19.00 13.16 28.63
C LYS A 176 17.91 14.19 28.81
#